data_AF-A0A7D8UY85-F1
#
_entry.id   AF-A0A7D8UY85-F1
#
_cell.length_a   1.000
_cell.length_b   1.000
_cell.length_c   1.000
_cell.angle_alpha   90.00
_cell.angle_beta   90.00
_cell.angle_gamma   90.00
#
_symmetry.space_group_name_H-M   'P 1'
#
loop_
_entity.id
_entity.type
_entity.pdbx_description
1 polymer ?
#
loop_
_entity_poly.entity_id
_entity_poly.type
_entity_poly.pdbx_seq_one_letter_code
_entity_poly.pdbx_strand_id
1 'polypeptide(L)' 'MGKKKVAKRSKVKPFIKVVNYAHLLPTRYVLELENLKGAVTNDTFKEPTQREESKKAIKKAFEERYAKGSNRWFFSKLRF' A
#
# COMPACT_ATOMS: atom_id res chain seq x y z
N MET A 1 1.56 8.49 22.99
CA MET A 1 1.92 7.05 22.85
C MET A 1 3.44 6.91 22.95
N GLY A 2 3.97 5.91 23.67
CA GLY A 2 5.42 5.68 23.73
C GLY A 2 6.02 5.27 22.37
N LYS A 3 7.31 5.57 22.16
CA LYS A 3 8.01 5.37 20.87
C LYS A 3 7.85 3.95 20.30
N LYS A 4 8.02 2.90 21.14
CA LYS A 4 7.82 1.49 20.74
C LYS A 4 6.38 1.18 20.29
N LYS A 5 5.38 1.79 20.95
CA LYS A 5 3.95 1.58 20.65
C LYS A 5 3.56 2.27 19.35
N VAL A 6 4.11 3.46 19.08
CA VAL A 6 3.92 4.17 17.81
C VAL A 6 4.50 3.35 16.65
N ALA A 7 5.73 2.84 16.78
CA ALA A 7 6.36 2.01 15.75
C ALA A 7 5.56 0.75 15.44
N LYS A 8 4.99 0.07 16.45
CA LYS A 8 4.16 -1.13 16.23
C LYS A 8 2.83 -0.81 15.53
N ARG A 9 2.18 0.30 15.87
CA ARG A 9 0.88 0.70 15.30
C ARG A 9 0.96 1.35 13.91
N SER A 10 2.15 1.84 13.54
CA SER A 10 2.38 2.46 12.23
C SER A 10 2.73 1.46 11.13
N LYS A 11 2.79 0.16 11.45
CA LYS A 11 3.08 -0.90 10.48
C LYS A 11 1.91 -1.10 9.52
N VAL A 12 2.23 -1.21 8.23
CA VAL A 12 1.24 -1.45 7.16
C VAL A 12 1.40 -2.87 6.62
N LYS A 13 0.29 -3.57 6.38
CA LYS A 13 0.27 -4.88 5.71
C LYS A 13 -0.36 -4.72 4.32
N PRO A 14 0.45 -4.57 3.25
CA PRO A 14 -0.07 -4.38 1.90
C PRO A 14 -0.56 -5.69 1.28
N PHE A 15 -1.37 -5.56 0.23
CA PHE A 15 -1.75 -6.63 -0.68
C PHE A 15 -1.67 -6.14 -2.13
N ILE A 16 -1.59 -7.09 -3.05
CA ILE A 16 -1.55 -6.84 -4.50
C ILE A 16 -2.58 -7.78 -5.12
N LYS A 17 -3.43 -7.26 -6.02
CA LYS A 17 -4.55 -8.02 -6.60
C LYS A 17 -4.87 -7.50 -8.00
N VAL A 18 -5.17 -8.42 -8.92
CA VAL A 18 -5.80 -8.10 -10.20
C VAL A 18 -7.31 -7.98 -9.96
N VAL A 19 -7.91 -6.85 -10.33
CA VAL A 19 -9.30 -6.52 -10.01
C VAL A 19 -10.00 -6.00 -11.26
N ASN A 20 -11.21 -6.50 -11.51
CA ASN A 20 -12.11 -5.98 -12.56
C ASN A 20 -12.61 -4.59 -12.15
N TYR A 21 -12.73 -3.66 -13.11
CA TYR A 21 -13.26 -2.32 -12.87
C TYR A 21 -14.64 -2.29 -12.21
N ALA A 22 -15.50 -3.27 -12.49
CA ALA A 22 -16.81 -3.37 -11.83
C ALA A 22 -16.72 -3.58 -10.30
N HIS A 23 -15.58 -4.04 -9.79
CA HIS A 23 -15.35 -4.27 -8.35
C HIS A 23 -14.66 -3.07 -7.67
N LEU A 24 -14.47 -1.95 -8.37
CA LEU A 24 -13.83 -0.75 -7.85
C LEU A 24 -14.84 0.39 -7.74
N LEU A 25 -14.84 1.06 -6.58
CA LEU A 25 -15.50 2.35 -6.41
C LEU A 25 -14.47 3.45 -6.66
N PRO A 26 -14.55 4.20 -7.79
CA PRO A 26 -13.62 5.29 -8.06
C PRO A 26 -13.79 6.39 -7.01
N THR A 27 -12.68 7.00 -6.60
CA THR A 27 -12.69 8.08 -5.60
C THR A 27 -12.02 9.32 -6.18
N ARG A 28 -12.39 10.50 -5.69
CA ARG A 28 -11.79 11.80 -6.08
C ARG A 28 -10.35 12.00 -5.59
N TYR A 29 -9.84 11.13 -4.70
CA TYR A 29 -8.51 11.27 -4.12
C TYR A 29 -7.47 10.59 -5.01
N VAL A 30 -6.34 11.27 -5.21
CA VAL A 30 -5.20 10.75 -5.98
C VAL A 30 -4.07 10.35 -5.04
N LEU A 31 -3.42 9.23 -5.34
CA LEU A 31 -2.20 8.77 -4.68
C LEU A 31 -1.08 8.75 -5.72
N GLU A 32 -0.13 9.67 -5.60
CA GLU A 32 1.06 9.67 -6.47
C GLU A 32 1.95 8.48 -6.10
N LEU A 33 2.23 7.62 -7.07
CA LEU A 33 2.94 6.35 -6.86
C LEU A 33 4.25 6.29 -7.67
N GLU A 34 4.95 7.42 -7.86
CA GLU A 34 6.15 7.46 -8.70
C GLU A 34 7.21 6.42 -8.31
N ASN A 35 7.44 6.25 -7.00
CA ASN A 35 8.41 5.28 -6.47
C ASN A 35 7.96 3.80 -6.59
N LEU A 36 6.72 3.54 -6.99
CA LEU A 36 6.14 2.20 -7.12
C LEU A 36 5.74 1.88 -8.58
N LYS A 37 6.01 2.79 -9.51
CA LYS A 37 5.77 2.57 -10.94
C LYS A 37 6.71 1.46 -11.43
N GLY A 38 6.14 0.36 -11.91
CA GLY A 38 6.89 -0.84 -12.33
C GLY A 38 7.15 -1.86 -11.23
N ALA A 39 6.85 -1.56 -9.96
CA ALA A 39 6.98 -2.54 -8.87
C ALA A 39 5.91 -3.65 -8.91
N VAL A 40 4.81 -3.42 -9.65
CA VAL A 40 3.77 -4.40 -9.89
C VAL A 40 3.55 -4.50 -11.39
N THR A 41 3.90 -5.65 -11.94
CA THR A 41 3.68 -6.01 -13.35
C THR A 41 2.90 -7.32 -13.43
N ASN A 42 2.40 -7.67 -14.61
CA ASN A 42 1.71 -8.95 -14.81
C ASN A 42 2.61 -10.16 -14.48
N ASP A 43 3.92 -10.01 -14.65
CA ASP A 43 4.88 -11.08 -14.33
C ASP A 43 5.01 -11.31 -12.83
N THR A 44 4.88 -10.27 -12.00
CA THR A 44 4.93 -10.41 -10.53
C THR A 44 3.88 -11.38 -9.98
N PHE A 45 2.82 -11.66 -10.75
CA PHE A 45 1.80 -12.61 -10.37
C PHE A 45 2.09 -14.05 -10.78
N LYS A 46 3.10 -14.33 -11.60
CA LYS A 46 3.45 -15.70 -12.01
C LYS A 46 4.05 -16.49 -10.85
N GLU A 47 5.03 -15.90 -10.16
CA GLU A 47 5.76 -16.57 -9.08
C GLU A 47 5.39 -16.03 -7.69
N PRO A 48 5.15 -16.91 -6.69
CA PRO A 48 4.83 -16.48 -5.33
C PRO A 48 5.93 -15.62 -4.68
N THR A 49 7.20 -15.92 -4.95
CA THR A 49 8.38 -15.21 -4.43
C THR A 49 8.39 -13.74 -4.86
N GLN A 50 8.11 -13.48 -6.13
CA GLN A 50 8.03 -12.12 -6.68
C GLN A 50 6.89 -11.30 -6.06
N ARG A 51 5.77 -11.95 -5.71
CA ARG A 51 4.68 -11.30 -4.97
C ARG A 51 5.13 -10.87 -3.58
N GLU A 52 5.95 -11.65 -2.90
CA GLU A 52 6.47 -11.31 -1.58
C GLU A 52 7.45 -10.14 -1.63
N GLU A 53 8.36 -10.14 -2.60
CA GLU A 53 9.31 -9.05 -2.82
C GLU A 53 8.60 -7.74 -3.14
N SER A 54 7.61 -7.79 -4.03
CA SER A 54 6.77 -6.63 -4.38
C SER A 54 6.03 -6.08 -3.15
N LYS A 55 5.48 -6.97 -2.30
CA LYS A 55 4.82 -6.56 -1.05
C LYS A 55 5.80 -5.92 -0.06
N LYS A 56 7.05 -6.40 0.03
CA LYS A 56 8.08 -5.80 0.89
C LYS A 56 8.43 -4.38 0.43
N ALA A 57 8.58 -4.17 -0.89
CA ALA A 57 8.83 -2.85 -1.47
C ALA A 57 7.67 -1.87 -1.20
N ILE A 58 6.43 -2.30 -1.47
CA ILE A 58 5.22 -1.49 -1.23
C ILE A 58 5.07 -1.15 0.25
N LYS A 59 5.34 -2.11 1.15
CA LYS A 59 5.26 -1.89 2.60
C LYS A 59 6.16 -0.74 3.03
N LYS A 60 7.43 -0.74 2.60
CA LYS A 60 8.39 0.31 2.94
C LYS A 60 7.90 1.68 2.47
N ALA A 61 7.47 1.78 1.21
CA ALA A 61 6.96 3.03 0.64
C ALA A 61 5.71 3.56 1.37
N PHE A 62 4.79 2.67 1.76
CA PHE A 62 3.57 3.05 2.49
C PHE A 62 3.87 3.48 3.93
N GLU A 63 4.78 2.80 4.63
CA GLU A 63 5.19 3.19 5.98
C GLU A 63 5.91 4.56 5.99
N GLU A 64 6.75 4.85 4.98
CA GLU A 64 7.38 6.16 4.81
C GLU A 64 6.37 7.28 4.53
N ARG A 65 5.35 7.03 3.68
CA ARG A 65 4.28 8.00 3.41
C ARG A 65 3.39 8.24 4.63
N TYR A 66 3.04 7.17 5.34
CA TYR A 66 2.26 7.27 6.58
C TYR A 66 3.00 8.10 7.62
N ALA A 67 4.32 7.91 7.78
CA ALA A 67 5.14 8.70 8.69
C ALA A 67 5.23 10.19 8.31
N LYS A 68 5.21 10.51 7.00
CA LYS A 68 5.15 11.88 6.48
C LYS A 68 3.78 12.55 6.65
N GLY A 69 2.73 11.78 6.94
CA GLY A 69 1.36 12.30 7.08
C GLY A 69 0.68 12.63 5.74
N SER A 70 1.24 12.19 4.61
CA SER A 70 0.60 12.36 3.29
C SER A 70 -0.54 11.36 3.10
N ASN A 71 -1.50 11.71 2.23
CA ASN A 71 -2.62 10.83 1.87
C ASN A 71 -3.40 10.26 3.09
N ARG A 72 -3.67 11.10 4.09
CA ARG A 72 -4.31 10.72 5.36
C ARG A 72 -5.62 9.93 5.20
N TRP A 73 -6.41 10.24 4.17
CA TRP A 73 -7.64 9.50 3.85
C TRP A 73 -7.36 8.04 3.47
N PHE A 74 -6.33 7.80 2.65
CA PHE A 74 -5.95 6.45 2.19
C PHE A 74 -5.52 5.53 3.35
N PHE A 75 -4.83 6.07 4.35
CA PHE A 75 -4.39 5.31 5.53
C PHE A 75 -5.45 5.22 6.64
N SER A 76 -6.61 5.85 6.45
CA SER A 76 -7.73 5.76 7.38
C SER A 76 -8.63 4.59 7.01
N LYS A 77 -8.96 3.72 7.97
CA LYS A 77 -9.86 2.59 7.72
C LYS A 77 -11.26 3.10 7.34
N LEU A 78 -11.77 2.68 6.19
CA LEU A 78 -13.17 2.86 5.82
C LEU A 78 -14.06 2.07 6.81
N ARG A 79 -14.99 2.77 7.46
CA ARG A 79 -15.98 2.16 8.37
C ARG A 79 -17.30 2.07 7.63
N PHE A 80 -17.84 0.86 7.56
CA PHE A 80 -19.18 0.53 7.10
C PHE A 80 -19.74 -0.49 8.07
#